data_AF-A0A067NG84-F1
#
_entry.id   AF-A0A067NG84-F1
#
_cell.length_a   1.000
_cell.length_b   1.000
_cell.length_c   1.000
_cell.angle_alpha   90.00
_cell.angle_beta   90.00
_cell.angle_gamma   90.00
#
_symmetry.space_group_name_H-M   'P 1'
#
loop_
_entity.id
_entity.type
_entity.pdbx_description
1 polymer ?
#
loop_
_entity_poly.entity_id
_entity_poly.type
_entity_poly.pdbx_seq_one_letter_code
_entity_poly.pdbx_strand_id
1 'polypeptide(L)'
;MLAYRYRAAVVPHIPARVRALFPHLNNYVPLSTFSEQASAGLSSSAFDIEANIHDGDSRTGLDERGTQEVMEIMRRERVNFDQARLIRHNRILAANGIDPSGMPMDSKAITHL
;
A
#
# COMPACT_ATOMS: atom_id res chain seq x y z
N MET A 1 -7.24 26.03 -12.30
CA MET A 1 -5.91 25.63 -11.80
C MET A 1 -5.61 26.01 -10.33
N LEU A 2 -6.35 26.92 -9.66
CA LEU A 2 -6.11 27.22 -8.24
C LEU A 2 -6.57 26.09 -7.29
N ALA A 3 -7.73 25.48 -7.55
CA ALA A 3 -8.30 24.46 -6.66
C ALA A 3 -7.36 23.26 -6.42
N TYR A 4 -6.64 22.81 -7.45
CA TYR A 4 -5.64 21.73 -7.33
C TYR A 4 -4.46 22.12 -6.42
N ARG A 5 -4.03 23.39 -6.49
CA ARG A 5 -2.87 23.89 -5.72
C ARG A 5 -3.20 24.06 -4.24
N TYR A 6 -4.44 24.44 -3.91
CA TYR A 6 -4.90 24.63 -2.54
C TYR A 6 -5.65 23.41 -1.96
N ARG A 7 -5.78 22.32 -2.72
CA ARG A 7 -6.54 21.13 -2.28
C ARG A 7 -6.06 20.59 -0.93
N ALA A 8 -4.75 20.57 -0.68
CA ALA A 8 -4.19 20.05 0.57
C ALA A 8 -4.59 20.89 1.79
N ALA A 9 -4.80 22.19 1.62
CA ALA A 9 -5.24 23.08 2.69
C ALA A 9 -6.78 23.06 2.89
N VAL A 10 -7.54 22.87 1.81
CA VAL A 10 -9.01 22.93 1.84
C VAL A 10 -9.62 21.59 2.25
N VAL A 11 -9.07 20.46 1.77
CA VAL A 11 -9.63 19.11 2.02
C VAL A 11 -9.83 18.77 3.52
N PRO A 12 -8.92 19.12 4.45
CA PRO A 12 -9.13 18.87 5.88
C PRO A 12 -10.35 19.60 6.48
N HIS A 13 -10.75 20.73 5.89
CA HIS A 13 -11.88 21.54 6.35
C HIS A 13 -13.22 21.07 5.76
N ILE A 14 -13.22 20.07 4.88
CA ILE A 14 -14.43 19.51 4.28
C ILE A 14 -15.03 18.43 5.21
N PRO A 15 -16.31 18.52 5.59
CA PRO A 15 -16.98 17.51 6.40
C PRO A 15 -16.81 16.10 5.84
N ALA A 16 -16.61 15.11 6.71
CA ALA A 16 -16.35 13.72 6.32
C ALA A 16 -17.43 13.14 5.38
N ARG A 17 -18.70 13.53 5.57
CA ARG A 17 -19.82 13.13 4.71
C ARG A 17 -19.67 13.59 3.26
N VAL A 18 -19.14 14.81 3.05
CA VAL A 18 -18.94 15.36 1.71
C VAL A 18 -17.71 14.73 1.06
N ARG A 19 -16.64 14.46 1.83
CA ARG A 19 -15.46 13.72 1.32
C ARG A 19 -15.82 12.30 0.88
N ALA A 20 -16.71 11.61 1.59
CA ALA A 20 -17.17 10.26 1.24
C ALA A 20 -17.93 10.21 -0.10
N LEU A 21 -18.61 11.29 -0.48
CA LEU A 21 -19.33 11.40 -1.76
C LEU A 21 -18.39 11.70 -2.94
N PHE A 22 -17.19 12.19 -2.68
CA PHE A 22 -16.20 12.55 -3.68
C PHE A 22 -14.87 11.84 -3.39
N PRO A 23 -14.70 10.57 -3.81
CA PRO A 23 -13.53 9.76 -3.48
C PRO A 23 -12.21 10.37 -3.98
N HIS A 24 -12.26 11.24 -4.98
CA HIS A 24 -11.11 12.00 -5.49
C HIS A 24 -10.61 13.09 -4.55
N LEU A 25 -11.42 13.49 -3.56
CA LEU A 25 -11.05 14.43 -2.50
C LEU A 25 -10.51 13.73 -1.26
N ASN A 26 -10.47 12.39 -1.25
CA ASN A 26 -9.93 11.65 -0.13
C ASN A 26 -8.41 11.67 -0.23
N ASN A 27 -7.77 12.50 0.61
CA ASN A 27 -6.33 12.48 0.76
C ASN A 27 -5.92 11.21 1.51
N TYR A 28 -4.81 10.60 1.09
CA TYR A 28 -4.15 9.55 1.85
C TYR A 28 -3.80 10.09 3.25
N VAL A 29 -4.09 9.29 4.27
CA VAL A 29 -3.65 9.55 5.64
C VAL A 29 -2.54 8.54 5.92
N PRO A 30 -1.33 8.98 6.28
CA PRO A 30 -0.25 8.06 6.62
C PRO A 30 -0.65 7.17 7.78
N LEU A 31 -0.44 5.86 7.62
CA LEU A 31 -0.57 4.90 8.71
C LEU A 31 0.81 4.68 9.31
N SER A 32 0.99 5.15 10.53
CA SER A 32 2.27 5.24 11.23
C SER A 32 2.46 4.13 12.26
N THR A 33 1.40 3.40 12.61
CA THR A 33 1.44 2.33 13.60
C THR A 33 0.82 1.03 13.09
N PHE A 34 1.21 -0.10 13.68
CA PHE A 34 0.59 -1.40 13.38
C PHE A 34 -0.93 -1.38 13.64
N SER A 35 -1.38 -0.70 14.70
CA SER A 35 -2.82 -0.59 15.01
C SER A 35 -3.59 0.14 13.91
N GLU A 36 -3.04 1.25 13.38
CA GLU A 36 -3.61 1.96 12.24
C GLU A 36 -3.65 1.08 10.98
N GLN A 37 -2.57 0.33 10.71
CA GLN A 37 -2.49 -0.60 9.58
C GLN A 37 -3.52 -1.74 9.68
N ALA A 38 -3.66 -2.35 10.86
CA ALA A 38 -4.68 -3.37 11.12
C ALA A 38 -6.10 -2.81 10.90
N SER A 39 -6.38 -1.61 11.43
CA SER A 39 -7.69 -0.96 11.26
C SER A 39 -8.01 -0.62 9.79
N ALA A 40 -6.99 -0.42 8.95
CA ALA A 40 -7.11 -0.19 7.53
C ALA A 40 -7.20 -1.47 6.69
N GLY A 41 -7.21 -2.65 7.33
CA GLY A 41 -7.29 -3.95 6.65
C GLY A 41 -5.96 -4.41 6.04
N LEU A 42 -4.82 -3.92 6.54
CA LEU A 42 -3.48 -4.35 6.11
C LEU A 42 -2.95 -5.53 6.95
N SER A 43 -3.84 -6.48 7.25
CA SER A 43 -3.53 -7.73 7.93
C SER A 43 -4.36 -8.86 7.33
N SER A 44 -3.82 -10.07 7.33
CA SER A 44 -4.47 -11.29 6.85
C SER A 44 -4.04 -12.49 7.68
N SER A 45 -4.68 -13.64 7.46
CA SER A 45 -4.27 -14.88 8.14
C SER A 45 -2.84 -15.32 7.80
N ALA A 46 -2.33 -14.96 6.61
CA ALA A 46 -0.96 -15.24 6.20
C ALA A 46 0.03 -14.14 6.62
N PHE A 47 -0.48 -13.01 7.12
CA PHE A 47 0.29 -11.86 7.55
C PHE A 47 -0.42 -11.19 8.73
N ASP A 48 -0.35 -11.87 9.86
CA ASP A 48 -0.89 -11.42 11.13
C ASP A 48 0.09 -10.44 11.79
N ILE A 49 -0.41 -9.29 12.19
CA ILE A 49 0.34 -8.23 12.89
C ILE A 49 -0.23 -7.95 14.29
N GLU A 50 -1.26 -8.69 14.72
CA GLU A 50 -1.90 -8.50 16.03
C GLU A 50 -0.94 -8.80 17.18
N ALA A 51 -0.08 -9.82 17.01
CA ALA A 51 0.97 -10.11 17.98
C ALA A 51 1.96 -8.93 18.14
N ASN A 52 2.33 -8.26 17.04
CA ASN A 52 3.20 -7.09 17.10
C ASN A 52 2.55 -5.90 17.82
N ILE A 53 1.23 -5.73 17.66
CA ILE A 53 0.45 -4.70 18.39
C ILE A 53 0.44 -5.03 19.88
N HIS A 54 0.15 -6.29 20.23
CA HIS A 54 0.07 -6.74 21.61
C HIS A 54 1.42 -6.59 22.34
N ASP A 55 2.51 -6.95 21.68
CA ASP A 55 3.85 -6.94 22.27
C ASP A 55 4.48 -5.53 22.29
N GLY A 56 3.77 -4.51 21.80
CA GLY A 56 4.24 -3.13 21.79
C GLY A 56 5.45 -2.92 20.87
N ASP A 57 5.49 -3.62 19.74
CA ASP A 57 6.58 -3.53 18.76
C ASP A 57 6.75 -2.08 18.27
N SER A 58 7.95 -1.54 18.43
CA SER A 58 8.29 -0.16 18.07
C SER A 58 8.58 0.04 16.59
N ARG A 59 8.65 -1.04 15.81
CA ARG A 59 8.81 -0.96 14.35
C ARG A 59 7.55 -0.37 13.72
N THR A 60 7.73 0.33 12.61
CA THR A 60 6.64 1.02 11.89
C THR A 60 5.85 0.06 10.98
N GLY A 61 6.32 -1.17 10.75
CA GLY A 61 5.70 -2.09 9.81
C GLY A 61 6.02 -1.75 8.36
N LEU A 62 5.02 -1.67 7.49
CA LEU A 62 5.20 -1.20 6.12
C LEU A 62 5.63 0.28 6.10
N ASP A 63 6.48 0.62 5.14
CA ASP A 63 6.80 2.02 4.86
C ASP A 63 5.55 2.77 4.36
N GLU A 64 5.53 4.09 4.51
CA GLU A 64 4.38 4.92 4.11
C GLU A 64 4.03 4.73 2.63
N ARG A 65 5.06 4.68 1.77
CA ARG A 65 4.90 4.49 0.32
C ARG A 65 4.36 3.10 0.01
N GLY A 66 4.88 2.06 0.64
CA GLY A 66 4.38 0.71 0.46
C GLY A 66 2.95 0.53 0.91
N THR A 67 2.58 1.14 2.04
CA THR A 67 1.22 1.15 2.57
C THR A 67 0.25 1.82 1.59
N GLN A 68 0.62 2.98 1.05
CA GLN A 68 -0.18 3.69 0.06
C GLN A 68 -0.36 2.87 -1.23
N GLU A 69 0.71 2.28 -1.75
CA GLU A 69 0.68 1.48 -2.98
C GLU A 69 -0.23 0.24 -2.83
N VAL A 70 -0.14 -0.46 -1.69
CA VAL A 70 -1.01 -1.61 -1.41
C VAL A 70 -2.48 -1.18 -1.37
N MET A 71 -2.81 -0.12 -0.63
CA MET A 71 -4.19 0.39 -0.59
C MET A 71 -4.70 0.83 -1.97
N GLU A 72 -3.85 1.44 -2.78
CA GLU A 72 -4.22 1.83 -4.14
C GLU A 72 -4.50 0.61 -5.02
N ILE A 73 -3.67 -0.43 -4.94
CA ILE A 73 -3.87 -1.69 -5.66
C ILE A 73 -5.17 -2.36 -5.21
N MET A 74 -5.43 -2.46 -3.90
CA MET A 74 -6.68 -3.00 -3.37
C MET A 74 -7.89 -2.26 -3.93
N ARG A 75 -7.85 -0.92 -3.96
CA ARG A 75 -8.94 -0.08 -4.46
C ARG A 75 -9.13 -0.22 -5.97
N ARG A 76 -8.04 -0.23 -6.75
CA ARG A 76 -8.07 -0.20 -8.21
C ARG A 76 -8.40 -1.56 -8.80
N GLU A 77 -7.73 -2.60 -8.32
CA GLU A 77 -7.87 -3.98 -8.82
C GLU A 77 -8.99 -4.75 -8.10
N ARG A 78 -9.57 -4.19 -7.02
CA ARG A 78 -10.63 -4.79 -6.19
C ARG A 78 -10.23 -6.15 -5.61
N VAL A 79 -9.00 -6.22 -5.12
CA VAL A 79 -8.40 -7.44 -4.56
C VAL A 79 -8.19 -7.33 -3.05
N ASN A 80 -8.01 -8.47 -2.39
CA ASN A 80 -7.69 -8.49 -0.97
C ASN A 80 -6.23 -8.05 -0.69
N PHE A 81 -5.89 -7.92 0.59
CA PHE A 81 -4.57 -7.45 1.03
C PHE A 81 -3.41 -8.32 0.51
N ASP A 82 -3.52 -9.64 0.59
CA ASP A 82 -2.45 -10.56 0.16
C ASP A 82 -2.23 -10.50 -1.34
N GLN A 83 -3.32 -10.47 -2.12
CA GLN A 83 -3.28 -10.30 -3.56
C GLN A 83 -2.66 -8.95 -3.94
N ALA A 84 -3.04 -7.88 -3.25
CA ALA A 84 -2.47 -6.56 -3.50
C ALA A 84 -0.95 -6.54 -3.22
N ARG A 85 -0.51 -7.19 -2.14
CA ARG A 85 0.92 -7.35 -1.82
C ARG A 85 1.66 -8.15 -2.88
N LEU A 86 1.09 -9.26 -3.35
CA LEU A 86 1.66 -10.07 -4.42
C LEU A 86 1.81 -9.26 -5.72
N ILE A 87 0.77 -8.53 -6.12
CA ILE A 87 0.80 -7.66 -7.30
C ILE A 87 1.88 -6.58 -7.15
N ARG A 88 1.94 -5.93 -5.99
CA ARG A 88 2.98 -4.92 -5.71
C ARG A 88 4.37 -5.52 -5.83
N HIS A 89 4.60 -6.68 -5.23
CA HIS A 89 5.90 -7.34 -5.25
C HIS A 89 6.31 -7.71 -6.68
N ASN A 90 5.40 -8.29 -7.47
CA ASN A 90 5.65 -8.61 -8.87
C ASN A 90 5.96 -7.37 -9.72
N ARG A 91 5.33 -6.21 -9.44
CA ARG A 91 5.67 -4.95 -10.11
C ARG A 91 7.08 -4.48 -9.77
N ILE A 92 7.50 -4.63 -8.51
CA ILE A 92 8.87 -4.30 -8.09
C ILE A 92 9.87 -5.23 -8.78
N LEU A 93 9.61 -6.54 -8.82
CA LEU A 93 10.47 -7.50 -9.52
C LEU A 93 10.60 -7.14 -11.00
N ALA A 94 9.47 -6.93 -11.68
CA ALA A 94 9.46 -6.59 -13.10
C ALA A 94 10.21 -5.27 -13.39
N ALA A 95 10.05 -4.26 -12.53
CA ALA A 95 10.77 -2.99 -12.65
C ALA A 95 12.30 -3.15 -12.50
N ASN A 96 12.75 -4.23 -11.85
CA ASN A 96 14.15 -4.58 -11.69
C ASN A 96 14.61 -5.68 -12.67
N GLY A 97 13.82 -5.98 -13.71
CA GLY A 97 14.17 -6.99 -14.71
C GLY A 97 14.14 -8.42 -14.17
N ILE A 98 13.30 -8.70 -13.18
CA ILE A 98 13.09 -10.03 -12.60
C ILE A 98 11.66 -10.47 -12.94
N ASP A 99 11.51 -11.69 -13.42
CA ASP A 99 10.20 -12.26 -13.73
C ASP A 99 9.46 -12.75 -12.48
N PRO A 100 8.16 -13.09 -12.58
CA PRO A 100 7.40 -13.62 -11.44
C PRO A 100 7.89 -14.96 -10.89
N SER A 101 8.73 -15.70 -11.63
CA SER A 101 9.40 -16.91 -11.14
C SER A 101 10.65 -16.60 -10.31
N GLY A 102 11.07 -15.34 -10.26
CA GLY A 102 12.29 -14.89 -9.58
C GLY A 102 13.54 -14.93 -10.48
N MET A 103 13.38 -15.27 -11.76
CA MET A 103 14.51 -15.36 -12.70
C MET A 103 14.77 -14.01 -13.37
N PRO A 104 16.04 -13.67 -13.67
CA PRO A 104 16.34 -12.48 -14.45
C PRO A 104 15.70 -12.55 -15.85
N MET A 105 15.15 -11.44 -16.32
CA MET A 105 14.65 -11.29 -17.69
C MET A 105 15.78 -11.08 -18.72
N ASP A 106 17.02 -10.92 -18.26
CA ASP A 106 18.18 -10.79 -19.14
C ASP A 106 18.50 -12.14 -19.79
N SER A 107 18.45 -12.18 -21.12
CA SER A 107 18.76 -13.38 -21.91
C SER A 107 20.22 -13.83 -21.80
N LYS A 108 21.10 -12.97 -21.27
CA LYS A 108 22.51 -13.30 -21.00
C LYS A 108 22.75 -13.78 -19.57
N ALA A 109 21.74 -13.78 -18.70
CA ALA A 109 21.89 -14.34 -17.37
C ALA A 109 22.12 -15.85 -17.47
N ILE A 110 23.29 -16.31 -17.00
CA ILE A 110 23.59 -17.74 -16.90
C ILE A 110 22.93 -18.25 -15.62
N THR A 111 21.93 -19.12 -15.78
CA THR A 111 21.06 -19.57 -14.67
C THR A 111 21.23 -21.05 -14.33
N HIS A 112 22.14 -21.75 -14.99
CA HIS A 112 22.41 -23.17 -14.79
C HIS A 112 23.84 -23.38 -14.27
N LEU A 113 24.00 -24.31 -13.32
CA LEU A 113 25.24 -24.70 -12.66
C LEU A 113 25.52 -26.18 -12.92
#